data_AF-A0A9D4EHW3-F1
#
_entry.id   AF-A0A9D4EHW3-F1
#
_cell.length_a   1.000
_cell.length_b   1.000
_cell.length_c   1.000
_cell.angle_alpha   90.00
_cell.angle_beta   90.00
_cell.angle_gamma   90.00
#
_symmetry.space_group_name_H-M   'P 1'
#
loop_
_entity.id
_entity.type
_entity.pdbx_description
1 polymer ?
#
loop_
_entity_poly.entity_id
_entity_poly.type
_entity_poly.pdbx_seq_one_letter_code
_entity_poly.pdbx_strand_id
1 'polypeptide(L)'
;MPKNEVSFEDLKLEVDNVKVIYCQNTVRQSLRKALRGQAKRKMLHMKPEATVDEIMSELNDKFGNVASIDTMLSKFLMAEQEQNETISEWGLPIEELLLHVTRKTRLDEHEQKDMLRKRF
;
A
#
# COMPACT_ATOMS: atom_id res chain seq x y z
N MET A 1 -5.66 6.11 -8.09
CA MET A 1 -4.29 6.67 -8.11
C MET A 1 -3.96 7.18 -9.51
N PRO A 2 -3.11 8.20 -9.69
CA PRO A 2 -2.62 8.64 -10.98
C PRO A 2 -1.94 7.50 -11.77
N LYS A 3 -1.95 7.61 -13.10
CA LYS A 3 -1.29 6.63 -13.99
C LYS A 3 0.21 6.56 -13.67
N ASN A 4 0.72 5.34 -13.41
CA ASN A 4 2.10 5.03 -13.00
C ASN A 4 2.46 5.39 -11.54
N GLU A 5 1.48 5.57 -10.65
CA GLU A 5 1.71 5.62 -9.21
C GLU A 5 1.30 4.29 -8.56
N VAL A 6 1.94 3.97 -7.43
CA VAL A 6 1.71 2.76 -6.63
C VAL A 6 1.56 3.17 -5.17
N SER A 7 0.76 2.43 -4.40
CA SER A 7 0.63 2.63 -2.96
C SER A 7 1.96 2.35 -2.26
N PHE A 8 2.19 2.97 -1.10
CA PHE A 8 3.38 2.67 -0.33
C PHE A 8 3.37 1.24 0.21
N GLU A 9 2.20 0.73 0.55
CA GLU A 9 1.96 -0.64 0.99
C GLU A 9 2.33 -1.68 -0.07
N ASP A 10 1.96 -1.45 -1.33
CA ASP A 10 2.32 -2.34 -2.43
C ASP A 10 3.83 -2.26 -2.74
N LEU A 11 4.41 -1.06 -2.74
CA LEU A 11 5.86 -0.89 -2.87
C LEU A 11 6.60 -1.63 -1.75
N LYS A 12 6.11 -1.55 -0.51
CA LYS A 12 6.72 -2.24 0.63
C LYS A 12 6.69 -3.75 0.45
N LEU A 13 5.55 -4.31 0.04
CA LEU A 13 5.43 -5.74 -0.25
C LEU A 13 6.39 -6.18 -1.37
N GLU A 14 6.48 -5.40 -2.45
CA GLU A 14 7.39 -5.69 -3.55
C GLU A 14 8.86 -5.67 -3.09
N VAL A 15 9.24 -4.65 -2.31
CA VAL A 15 10.58 -4.53 -1.73
C VAL A 15 10.91 -5.72 -0.83
N ASP A 16 9.98 -6.14 0.04
CA ASP A 16 10.17 -7.30 0.91
C ASP A 16 10.36 -8.60 0.11
N ASN A 17 9.62 -8.79 -0.98
CA ASN A 17 9.77 -9.94 -1.86
C ASN A 17 11.13 -9.94 -2.59
N VAL A 18 11.55 -8.81 -3.17
CA VAL A 18 12.83 -8.76 -3.92
C VAL A 18 14.05 -8.81 -3.02
N LYS A 19 13.95 -8.41 -1.74
CA LYS A 19 15.03 -8.55 -0.74
C LYS A 19 15.42 -10.00 -0.47
N VAL A 20 14.50 -10.94 -0.65
CA VAL A 20 14.77 -12.38 -0.47
C VAL A 20 15.57 -12.96 -1.65
N ILE A 21 15.41 -12.35 -2.84
CA ILE A 21 15.93 -12.89 -4.10
C ILE A 21 17.25 -12.22 -4.49
N TYR A 22 17.36 -10.91 -4.30
CA TYR A 22 18.46 -10.10 -4.79
C TYR A 22 19.32 -9.54 -3.66
N CYS A 23 20.59 -9.25 -3.97
CA CYS A 23 21.48 -8.64 -2.98
C CYS A 23 21.05 -7.21 -2.64
N GLN A 24 21.35 -6.80 -1.40
CA GLN A 24 21.04 -5.48 -0.82
C GLN A 24 21.40 -4.30 -1.75
N ASN A 25 22.56 -4.36 -2.41
CA ASN A 25 23.01 -3.29 -3.29
C ASN A 25 22.13 -3.12 -4.53
N THR A 26 21.73 -4.24 -5.15
CA THR A 26 20.84 -4.22 -6.32
C THR A 26 19.47 -3.69 -5.95
N VAL A 27 18.89 -4.18 -4.86
CA VAL A 27 17.58 -3.72 -4.36
C VAL A 27 17.63 -2.22 -4.05
N ARG A 28 18.67 -1.75 -3.35
CA ARG A 28 18.85 -0.32 -3.02
C ARG A 28 18.91 0.56 -4.26
N GLN A 29 19.69 0.17 -5.28
CA GLN A 29 19.80 0.94 -6.52
C GLN A 29 18.48 0.97 -7.28
N SER A 30 17.80 -0.18 -7.38
CA SER A 30 16.50 -0.29 -8.04
C SER A 30 15.44 0.53 -7.33
N LEU A 31 15.37 0.46 -5.99
CA LEU A 31 14.45 1.25 -5.17
C LEU A 31 14.64 2.75 -5.41
N ARG A 32 15.88 3.26 -5.33
CA ARG A 32 16.18 4.68 -5.63
C ARG A 32 15.79 5.09 -7.05
N LYS A 33 15.92 4.18 -8.02
CA LYS A 33 15.49 4.40 -9.40
C LYS A 33 13.99 4.27 -9.61
N ALA A 34 13.25 3.58 -8.74
CA ALA A 34 11.80 3.43 -8.82
C ALA A 34 11.08 4.68 -8.29
N LEU A 35 11.57 5.27 -7.19
CA LEU A 35 10.93 6.42 -6.54
C LEU A 35 10.78 7.62 -7.48
N ARG A 36 9.65 8.32 -7.39
CA ARG A 36 9.34 9.55 -8.15
C ARG A 36 8.82 10.64 -7.22
N GLY A 37 8.63 11.84 -7.75
CA GLY A 37 7.97 12.95 -7.04
C GLY A 37 8.56 13.27 -5.66
N GLN A 38 7.68 13.36 -4.65
CA GLN A 38 8.06 13.69 -3.28
C GLN A 38 8.96 12.63 -2.64
N ALA A 39 8.69 11.34 -2.89
CA ALA A 39 9.50 10.24 -2.35
C ALA A 39 10.95 10.31 -2.87
N LYS A 40 11.14 10.59 -4.17
CA LYS A 40 12.49 10.79 -4.74
C LYS A 40 13.21 12.01 -4.17
N ARG A 41 12.49 13.12 -3.96
CA ARG A 41 13.08 14.32 -3.33
C ARG A 41 13.57 14.04 -1.91
N LYS A 42 12.86 13.20 -1.15
CA LYS A 42 13.29 12.80 0.20
C LYS A 42 14.62 12.05 0.20
N MET A 43 14.87 11.22 -0.81
CA MET A 43 16.14 10.50 -0.95
C MET A 43 17.34 11.43 -1.09
N LEU A 44 17.17 12.67 -1.57
CA LEU A 44 18.26 13.64 -1.69
C LEU A 44 18.82 14.09 -0.33
N HIS A 45 18.05 13.94 0.74
CA HIS A 45 18.45 14.30 2.10
C HIS A 45 19.00 13.11 2.89
N MET A 46 18.91 11.90 2.33
CA MET A 46 19.47 10.71 2.96
C MET A 46 20.95 10.55 2.62
N LYS A 47 21.69 9.86 3.49
CA LYS A 47 23.08 9.49 3.21
C LYS A 47 23.15 8.58 1.96
N PRO A 48 24.16 8.75 1.08
CA PRO A 48 24.32 7.88 -0.09
C PRO A 48 24.38 6.39 0.25
N GLU A 49 24.88 6.07 1.43
CA GLU A 49 25.07 4.70 1.92
C GLU A 49 23.81 4.11 2.56
N ALA A 50 22.74 4.90 2.74
CA ALA A 50 21.52 4.45 3.40
C ALA A 50 21.03 3.10 2.86
N THR A 51 20.77 2.19 3.78
CA THR A 51 20.31 0.82 3.52
C THR A 51 18.89 0.81 2.99
N VAL A 52 18.46 -0.34 2.43
CA VAL A 52 17.07 -0.50 2.00
C VAL A 52 16.10 -0.29 3.16
N ASP A 53 16.43 -0.79 4.34
CA ASP A 53 15.57 -0.69 5.54
C ASP A 53 15.45 0.75 6.05
N GLU A 54 16.54 1.52 6.05
CA GLU A 54 16.50 2.95 6.39
C GLU A 54 15.66 3.75 5.38
N ILE A 55 15.78 3.44 4.08
CA ILE A 55 14.95 4.08 3.04
C ILE A 55 13.47 3.76 3.26
N MET A 56 13.15 2.48 3.51
CA MET A 56 11.78 2.05 3.73
C MET A 56 11.19 2.64 5.02
N SER A 57 11.99 2.81 6.07
CA SER A 57 11.57 3.47 7.30
C SER A 57 11.22 4.93 7.06
N GLU A 58 12.08 5.70 6.37
CA GLU A 58 11.82 7.11 6.07
C GLU A 58 10.57 7.28 5.18
N LEU A 59 10.35 6.37 4.23
CA LEU A 59 9.14 6.37 3.41
C LEU A 59 7.90 6.02 4.23
N ASN A 60 7.99 5.07 5.17
CA ASN A 60 6.90 4.71 6.06
C ASN A 60 6.46 5.89 6.93
N ASP A 61 7.39 6.70 7.41
CA ASP A 61 7.07 7.88 8.24
C ASP A 61 6.32 8.98 7.49
N LYS A 62 6.38 8.97 6.14
CA LYS A 62 5.74 9.99 5.29
C LYS A 62 4.54 9.50 4.51
N PHE A 63 4.58 8.26 4.07
CA PHE A 63 3.60 7.67 3.16
C PHE A 63 2.89 6.47 3.76
N GLY A 64 3.32 5.98 4.93
CA GLY A 64 2.64 4.91 5.64
C GLY A 64 1.24 5.32 6.06
N ASN A 65 0.30 4.38 5.94
CA ASN A 65 -1.08 4.63 6.32
C ASN A 65 -1.24 4.72 7.85
N VAL A 66 -1.48 5.93 8.35
CA VAL A 66 -1.71 6.27 9.77
C VAL A 66 -3.12 5.89 10.23
N ALA A 67 -4.03 5.54 9.31
CA ALA A 67 -5.37 5.16 9.71
C ALA A 67 -5.34 3.90 10.60
N SER A 68 -6.08 3.95 11.71
CA SER A 68 -6.30 2.76 12.53
C SER A 68 -7.09 1.71 11.73
N ILE A 69 -6.98 0.45 12.14
CA ILE A 69 -7.80 -0.64 11.59
C ILE A 69 -9.28 -0.27 11.69
N ASP A 70 -9.72 0.27 12.82
CA ASP A 70 -11.11 0.68 13.05
C ASP A 70 -11.55 1.78 12.09
N THR A 71 -10.68 2.75 11.80
CA THR A 71 -10.96 3.81 10.82
C THR A 71 -11.13 3.24 9.41
N MET A 72 -10.28 2.30 9.01
CA MET A 72 -10.38 1.66 7.69
C MET A 72 -11.61 0.75 7.59
N LEU A 73 -11.89 -0.01 8.64
CA LEU A 73 -13.07 -0.85 8.72
C LEU A 73 -14.34 -0.01 8.71
N SER A 74 -14.38 1.11 9.44
CA SER A 74 -15.50 2.05 9.40
C SER A 74 -15.70 2.63 8.01
N LYS A 75 -14.62 3.00 7.30
CA LYS A 75 -14.71 3.48 5.92
C LYS A 75 -15.28 2.42 4.98
N PHE A 76 -14.77 1.19 5.07
CA PHE A 76 -15.34 0.05 4.33
C PHE A 76 -16.82 -0.13 4.67
N LEU A 77 -17.18 -0.02 5.97
CA LEU A 77 -18.54 -0.26 6.42
C LEU A 77 -19.54 0.81 6.00
N MET A 78 -19.08 2.04 5.82
CA MET A 78 -19.91 3.20 5.49
C MET A 78 -19.85 3.60 4.01
N ALA A 79 -18.97 2.97 3.22
CA ALA A 79 -18.90 3.26 1.79
C ALA A 79 -20.18 2.77 1.10
N GLU A 80 -20.68 3.60 0.18
CA GLU A 80 -21.83 3.35 -0.67
C GLU A 80 -21.46 3.65 -2.12
N GLN A 81 -21.98 2.86 -3.06
CA GLN A 81 -21.78 3.07 -4.48
C GLN A 81 -22.58 4.30 -4.95
N GLU A 82 -21.95 5.20 -5.69
CA GLU A 82 -22.65 6.35 -6.25
C GLU A 82 -23.48 5.99 -7.49
N GLN A 83 -24.53 6.77 -7.75
CA GLN A 83 -25.34 6.59 -8.96
C GLN A 83 -24.48 6.87 -10.20
N ASN A 84 -24.39 5.89 -11.10
CA ASN A 84 -23.55 5.88 -12.32
C ASN A 84 -22.08 5.50 -12.12
N GLU A 85 -21.66 5.08 -10.93
CA GLU A 85 -20.35 4.50 -10.72
C GLU A 85 -20.29 3.08 -11.31
N THR A 86 -19.26 2.79 -12.12
CA THR A 86 -19.09 1.43 -12.67
C THR A 86 -18.66 0.45 -11.59
N ILE A 87 -18.88 -0.86 -11.83
CA ILE A 87 -18.41 -1.94 -10.93
C ILE A 87 -16.92 -1.80 -10.66
N SER A 88 -16.13 -1.39 -11.64
CA SER A 88 -14.68 -1.22 -11.49
C SER A 88 -14.31 -0.02 -10.62
N GLU A 89 -15.04 1.09 -10.76
CA GLU A 89 -14.83 2.31 -9.98
C GLU A 89 -15.23 2.12 -8.52
N TRP A 90 -16.31 1.38 -8.27
CA TRP A 90 -16.78 1.04 -6.92
C TRP A 90 -16.01 -0.13 -6.29
N GLY A 91 -15.87 -1.22 -7.03
CA GLY A 91 -15.47 -2.51 -6.48
C GLY A 91 -13.99 -2.59 -6.15
N LEU A 92 -13.12 -2.07 -7.02
CA LEU A 92 -11.67 -2.13 -6.80
C LEU A 92 -11.25 -1.38 -5.52
N PRO A 93 -11.72 -0.14 -5.24
CA PRO A 93 -11.39 0.53 -3.98
C PRO A 93 -11.92 -0.18 -2.73
N ILE A 94 -13.10 -0.81 -2.81
CA ILE A 94 -13.71 -1.54 -1.68
C ILE A 94 -12.95 -2.81 -1.36
N GLU A 95 -12.54 -3.56 -2.39
CA GLU A 95 -11.68 -4.72 -2.24
C GLU A 95 -10.31 -4.33 -1.66
N GLU A 96 -9.72 -3.22 -2.13
CA GLU A 96 -8.45 -2.71 -1.62
C GLU A 96 -8.55 -2.28 -0.14
N LEU A 97 -9.63 -1.61 0.26
CA LEU A 97 -9.88 -1.23 1.66
C LEU A 97 -9.97 -2.47 2.56
N LEU A 98 -10.71 -3.49 2.14
CA LEU A 98 -10.85 -4.72 2.92
C LEU A 98 -9.54 -5.50 2.98
N LEU A 99 -8.79 -5.57 1.88
CA LEU A 99 -7.48 -6.21 1.84
C LEU A 99 -6.49 -5.55 2.82
N HIS A 100 -6.53 -4.23 2.95
CA HIS A 100 -5.71 -3.52 3.93
C HIS A 100 -6.11 -3.81 5.37
N VAL A 101 -7.41 -3.98 5.64
CA VAL A 101 -7.91 -4.39 6.96
C VAL A 101 -7.46 -5.82 7.26
N THR A 102 -7.69 -6.77 6.36
CA THR A 102 -7.36 -8.19 6.58
C THR A 102 -5.86 -8.42 6.76
N ARG A 103 -5.00 -7.68 6.04
CA ARG A 103 -3.54 -7.72 6.25
C ARG A 103 -3.10 -7.29 7.64
N LYS A 104 -3.91 -6.47 8.34
CA LYS A 104 -3.62 -5.97 9.69
C LYS A 104 -4.42 -6.70 10.79
N THR A 105 -5.41 -7.51 10.43
CA THR A 105 -6.26 -8.28 11.35
C THR A 105 -6.04 -9.78 11.18
N ARG A 106 -6.71 -10.61 11.98
CA ARG A 106 -6.76 -12.08 11.81
C ARG A 106 -8.03 -12.53 11.09
N LEU A 107 -8.61 -11.68 10.24
CA LEU A 107 -9.78 -12.06 9.45
C LEU A 107 -9.37 -13.17 8.48
N ASP A 108 -10.15 -14.25 8.45
CA ASP A 108 -9.91 -15.33 7.50
C ASP A 108 -10.50 -15.02 6.11
N GLU A 109 -10.12 -15.81 5.10
CA GLU A 109 -10.60 -15.61 3.72
C GLU A 109 -12.12 -15.76 3.57
N HIS A 110 -12.76 -16.53 4.46
CA HIS A 110 -14.20 -16.74 4.42
C HIS A 110 -14.93 -15.50 4.91
N GLU A 111 -14.51 -14.95 6.05
CA GLU A 111 -15.01 -13.68 6.59
C GLU A 111 -14.82 -12.54 5.59
N GLN A 112 -13.67 -12.49 4.92
CA GLN A 112 -13.40 -11.49 3.88
C GLN A 112 -14.41 -11.57 2.72
N LYS A 113 -14.65 -12.79 2.19
CA LYS A 113 -15.61 -12.99 1.08
C LYS A 113 -17.03 -12.64 1.48
N ASP A 114 -17.44 -12.98 2.70
CA ASP A 114 -18.77 -12.66 3.19
C ASP A 114 -18.95 -11.16 3.44
N MET A 115 -17.89 -10.44 3.84
CA MET A 115 -17.92 -8.98 3.93
C MET A 115 -18.05 -8.32 2.55
N LEU A 116 -17.35 -8.81 1.52
CA LEU A 116 -17.48 -8.30 0.15
C LEU A 116 -18.87 -8.56 -0.44
N ARG A 117 -19.43 -9.75 -0.23
CA ARG A 117 -20.79 -10.10 -0.69
C ARG A 117 -21.88 -9.18 -0.13
N LYS A 118 -21.65 -8.56 1.02
CA LYS A 118 -22.59 -7.61 1.62
C LYS A 118 -22.46 -6.20 1.03
N ARG A 119 -21.46 -5.95 0.18
CA ARG A 119 -21.15 -4.65 -0.44
C ARG A 119 -21.56 -4.53 -1.90
N PHE A 120 -21.83 -5.65 -2.55
CA PHE A 120 -22.29 -5.75 -3.94
C PHE A 120 -23.67 -6.39 -3.97
#